data_AF-X1MUW7-F1
#
_entry.id   AF-X1MUW7-F1
#
_cell.length_a   1.000
_cell.length_b   1.000
_cell.length_c   1.000
_cell.angle_alpha   90.00
_cell.angle_beta   90.00
_cell.angle_gamma   90.00
#
_symmetry.space_group_name_H-M   'P 1'
#
loop_
_entity.id
_entity.type
_entity.pdbx_description
1 polymer ?
#
loop_
_entity_poly.entity_id
_entity_poly.type
_entity_poly.pdbx_seq_one_letter_code
_entity_poly.pdbx_strand_id
1 'polypeptide(L)'
;VEADAIAQFVAVKPEAMLVKRVDNPARYGVVTIENSMVKGIVEKPEEAKSNVVNTGIYAFTTEIFSFIEAQLDIPDALNNMLAQGYPISAQEADGTWLDVVYPWDILSLNDAVLRQIRTNLGGTIETGVSLKGLVSVGKDTVIRSNSYIVGPVVIGNNCDIGPNVCILPATSIGDNVVISSFSNVKNSVIGNDIDIGPGCIIQDSVIDNGCAIKGHFTACSGEAEVKINGEHHLVNVGVMLGEGCSLGNGVVAQPGVIVGNHCQVQA
;
A
#
# COMPACT_ATOMS: atom_id res chain seq x y z
N VAL A 1 10.54 0.94 5.15
CA VAL A 1 11.85 0.65 5.79
C VAL A 1 11.68 0.77 7.28
N GLU A 2 12.25 -0.13 8.06
CA GLU A 2 12.17 -0.09 9.53
C GLU A 2 12.96 1.08 10.12
N ALA A 3 12.51 1.61 11.25
CA ALA A 3 13.12 2.78 11.89
C ALA A 3 14.59 2.53 12.30
N ASP A 4 14.91 1.32 12.74
CA ASP A 4 16.26 0.95 13.16
C ASP A 4 17.26 0.99 12.00
N ALA A 5 16.84 0.55 10.81
CA ALA A 5 17.67 0.61 9.61
C ALA A 5 18.01 2.07 9.23
N ILE A 6 17.04 2.99 9.37
CA ILE A 6 17.29 4.42 9.16
C ILE A 6 18.21 5.00 10.24
N ALA A 7 17.99 4.67 11.50
CA ALA A 7 18.80 5.16 12.62
C ALA A 7 20.28 4.75 12.47
N GLN A 8 20.54 3.52 12.02
CA GLN A 8 21.89 3.07 11.69
C GLN A 8 22.47 3.83 10.49
N PHE A 9 21.68 4.04 9.44
CA PHE A 9 22.11 4.71 8.22
C PHE A 9 22.48 6.18 8.43
N VAL A 10 21.79 6.90 9.33
CA VAL A 10 22.11 8.30 9.68
C VAL A 10 23.51 8.44 10.28
N ALA A 11 24.04 7.41 10.93
CA ALA A 11 25.38 7.43 11.51
C ALA A 11 26.50 7.12 10.49
N VAL A 12 26.15 6.75 9.26
CA VAL A 12 27.11 6.40 8.21
C VAL A 12 27.77 7.66 7.67
N LYS A 13 29.04 7.53 7.26
CA LYS A 13 29.72 8.62 6.55
C LYS A 13 28.91 9.01 5.30
N PRO A 14 28.71 10.31 5.02
CA PRO A 14 28.08 10.76 3.78
C PRO A 14 28.72 10.15 2.52
N GLU A 15 28.02 10.26 1.40
CA GLU A 15 28.25 9.52 0.16
C GLU A 15 27.94 8.03 0.36
N ALA A 16 26.74 7.77 0.86
CA ALA A 16 26.20 6.44 1.05
C ALA A 16 24.80 6.31 0.47
N MET A 17 24.45 5.11 0.03
CA MET A 17 23.08 4.75 -0.33
C MET A 17 22.66 3.51 0.44
N LEU A 18 21.41 3.51 0.88
CA LEU A 18 20.78 2.33 1.45
C LEU A 18 20.27 1.46 0.30
N VAL A 19 20.58 0.17 0.34
CA VAL A 19 20.23 -0.81 -0.69
C VAL A 19 19.44 -1.96 -0.10
N LYS A 20 18.68 -2.68 -0.93
CA LYS A 20 17.92 -3.85 -0.49
C LYS A 20 18.04 -5.00 -1.47
N ARG A 21 18.12 -6.23 -0.97
CA ARG A 21 17.92 -7.43 -1.81
C ARG A 21 16.45 -7.73 -1.98
N VAL A 22 16.04 -7.97 -3.22
CA VAL A 22 14.66 -8.29 -3.60
C VAL A 22 14.62 -9.45 -4.60
N ASP A 23 13.52 -10.18 -4.64
CA ASP A 23 13.35 -11.32 -5.56
C ASP A 23 13.09 -10.86 -7.01
N ASN A 24 12.43 -9.72 -7.20
CA ASN A 24 12.11 -9.17 -8.52
C ASN A 24 12.75 -7.78 -8.74
N PRO A 25 14.06 -7.72 -9.04
CA PRO A 25 14.81 -6.48 -9.14
C PRO A 25 14.51 -5.65 -10.41
N ALA A 26 13.94 -6.25 -11.46
CA ALA A 26 13.71 -5.58 -12.75
C ALA A 26 12.74 -4.40 -12.70
N ARG A 27 11.98 -4.25 -11.60
CA ARG A 27 11.05 -3.13 -11.37
C ARG A 27 11.73 -1.87 -10.82
N TYR A 28 13.01 -1.96 -10.45
CA TYR A 28 13.72 -0.94 -9.68
C TYR A 28 15.07 -0.58 -10.31
N GLY A 29 15.75 0.40 -9.72
CA GLY A 29 17.15 0.69 -9.97
C GLY A 29 18.05 -0.42 -9.43
N VAL A 30 18.60 -1.26 -10.30
CA VAL A 30 19.50 -2.36 -9.94
C VAL A 30 20.91 -1.83 -9.67
N VAL A 31 21.42 -2.14 -8.49
CA VAL A 31 22.71 -1.64 -7.99
C VAL A 31 23.75 -2.76 -8.08
N THR A 32 24.86 -2.44 -8.73
CA THR A 32 26.06 -3.31 -8.74
C THR A 32 26.98 -2.88 -7.61
N ILE A 33 27.39 -3.84 -6.76
CA ILE A 33 28.20 -3.57 -5.56
C ILE A 33 29.44 -4.47 -5.56
N GLU A 34 30.59 -3.90 -5.24
CA GLU A 34 31.83 -4.64 -4.97
C GLU A 34 32.51 -4.07 -3.73
N ASN A 35 32.90 -4.93 -2.78
CA ASN A 35 33.57 -4.53 -1.52
C ASN A 35 32.79 -3.42 -0.78
N SER A 36 31.47 -3.54 -0.69
CA SER A 36 30.55 -2.56 -0.08
C SER A 36 30.53 -1.18 -0.76
N MET A 37 31.06 -1.07 -1.98
CA MET A 37 31.05 0.15 -2.78
C MET A 37 30.16 -0.02 -4.01
N VAL A 38 29.38 1.01 -4.31
CA VAL A 38 28.55 1.06 -5.52
C VAL A 38 29.46 1.17 -6.75
N LYS A 39 29.16 0.39 -7.78
CA LYS A 39 29.86 0.40 -9.08
C LYS A 39 29.02 0.96 -10.22
N GLY A 40 27.71 0.94 -10.06
CA GLY A 40 26.78 1.52 -11.02
C GLY A 40 25.35 1.18 -10.66
N ILE A 41 24.44 1.97 -11.20
CA ILE A 41 22.99 1.83 -11.02
C ILE A 41 22.37 1.78 -12.42
N VAL A 42 21.48 0.82 -12.65
CA VAL A 42 20.72 0.70 -13.90
C VAL A 42 19.24 0.69 -13.58
N GLU A 43 18.50 1.71 -14.03
CA GLU A 43 17.06 1.80 -13.83
C GLU A 43 16.30 0.79 -14.69
N LYS A 44 15.45 -0.01 -14.03
CA LYS A 44 14.52 -0.97 -14.64
C LYS A 44 15.12 -1.78 -15.80
N PRO A 45 16.21 -2.54 -15.56
CA PRO A 45 16.86 -3.28 -16.63
C PRO A 45 15.98 -4.43 -17.14
N GLU A 46 16.03 -4.72 -18.44
CA GLU A 46 15.38 -5.92 -19.01
C GLU A 46 15.91 -7.21 -18.36
N GLU A 47 17.23 -7.27 -18.11
CA GLU A 47 17.89 -8.35 -17.39
C GLU A 47 18.68 -7.81 -16.19
N ALA A 48 18.30 -8.24 -14.98
CA ALA A 48 18.95 -7.81 -13.76
C ALA A 48 20.26 -8.57 -13.50
N LYS A 49 21.37 -7.84 -13.41
CA LYS A 49 22.71 -8.39 -13.11
C LYS A 49 22.98 -8.59 -11.61
N SER A 50 22.07 -8.12 -10.77
CA SER A 50 22.14 -8.15 -9.31
C SER A 50 20.71 -8.19 -8.76
N ASN A 51 20.53 -8.80 -7.60
CA ASN A 51 19.26 -8.75 -6.86
C ASN A 51 19.21 -7.59 -5.86
N VAL A 52 20.22 -6.73 -5.86
CA VAL A 52 20.30 -5.56 -4.99
C VAL A 52 19.73 -4.34 -5.72
N VAL A 53 18.83 -3.62 -5.06
CA VAL A 53 18.13 -2.47 -5.61
C VAL A 53 18.34 -1.21 -4.77
N ASN A 54 18.21 -0.08 -5.45
CA ASN A 54 18.22 1.27 -4.91
C ASN A 54 16.92 1.49 -4.11
N THR A 55 17.06 1.87 -2.83
CA THR A 55 15.89 2.10 -1.96
C THR A 55 15.35 3.54 -2.01
N GLY A 56 16.04 4.45 -2.69
CA GLY A 56 15.72 5.88 -2.68
C GLY A 56 16.20 6.63 -1.42
N ILE A 57 16.93 5.96 -0.52
CA ILE A 57 17.46 6.55 0.72
C ILE A 57 18.96 6.77 0.59
N TYR A 58 19.38 8.01 0.79
CA TYR A 58 20.75 8.45 0.55
C TYR A 58 21.27 9.34 1.68
N ALA A 59 22.59 9.34 1.87
CA ALA A 59 23.31 10.29 2.69
C ALA A 59 24.34 11.00 1.81
N PHE A 60 24.21 12.32 1.67
CA PHE A 60 25.07 13.14 0.82
C PHE A 60 25.60 14.35 1.58
N THR A 61 26.81 14.79 1.23
CA THR A 61 27.24 16.17 1.42
C THR A 61 26.65 17.09 0.35
N THR A 62 26.91 18.40 0.46
CA THR A 62 26.47 19.43 -0.51
C THR A 62 27.03 19.23 -1.92
N GLU A 63 28.07 18.42 -2.05
CA GLU A 63 28.78 18.10 -3.28
C GLU A 63 27.86 17.47 -4.32
N ILE A 64 26.78 16.79 -3.89
CA ILE A 64 25.77 16.24 -4.80
C ILE A 64 25.15 17.29 -5.74
N PHE A 65 25.03 18.54 -5.30
CA PHE A 65 24.40 19.60 -6.11
C PHE A 65 25.19 19.90 -7.39
N SER A 66 26.51 19.72 -7.40
CA SER A 66 27.30 19.89 -8.63
C SER A 66 27.05 18.80 -9.68
N PHE A 67 26.38 17.70 -9.32
CA PHE A 67 26.04 16.60 -10.22
C PHE A 67 24.58 16.61 -10.65
N ILE A 68 23.68 17.06 -9.77
CA ILE A 68 22.23 17.14 -10.05
C ILE A 68 21.91 18.25 -11.06
N GLU A 69 22.65 19.36 -11.09
CA GLU A 69 22.37 20.43 -12.08
C GLU A 69 22.45 19.96 -13.55
N ALA A 70 23.17 18.87 -13.82
CA ALA A 70 23.36 18.30 -15.14
C ALA A 70 22.47 17.08 -15.44
N GLN A 71 21.76 16.52 -14.46
CA GLN A 71 21.02 15.26 -14.56
C GLN A 71 19.60 15.42 -13.99
N LEU A 72 18.61 14.81 -14.64
CA LEU A 72 17.21 14.92 -14.20
C LEU A 72 16.89 13.99 -13.02
N ASP A 73 17.59 12.85 -12.93
CA ASP A 73 17.31 11.81 -11.94
C ASP A 73 18.52 11.51 -11.03
N ILE A 74 18.25 11.18 -9.76
CA ILE A 74 19.30 10.88 -8.76
C ILE A 74 20.21 9.71 -9.19
N PRO A 75 19.70 8.57 -9.70
CA PRO A 75 20.55 7.48 -10.21
C PRO A 75 21.59 7.94 -11.25
N ASP A 76 21.21 8.84 -12.15
CA ASP A 76 22.11 9.39 -13.17
C ASP A 76 23.16 10.32 -12.54
N ALA A 77 22.77 11.15 -11.57
CA ALA A 77 23.71 11.95 -10.79
C ALA A 77 24.73 11.06 -10.06
N LEU A 78 24.30 9.95 -9.45
CA LEU A 78 25.18 9.00 -8.78
C LEU A 78 26.11 8.28 -9.76
N ASN A 79 25.62 7.84 -10.91
CA ASN A 79 26.47 7.26 -11.96
C ASN A 79 27.52 8.27 -12.45
N ASN A 80 27.18 9.56 -12.56
CA ASN A 80 28.13 10.62 -12.89
C ASN A 80 29.20 10.83 -11.80
N MET A 81 28.78 10.85 -10.52
CA MET A 81 29.71 10.88 -9.38
C MET A 81 30.71 9.71 -9.44
N LEU A 82 30.21 8.48 -9.66
CA LEU A 82 31.04 7.29 -9.78
C LEU A 82 32.02 7.38 -10.96
N ALA A 83 31.57 7.88 -12.11
CA ALA A 83 32.40 8.07 -13.30
C ALA A 83 33.54 9.09 -13.06
N GLN A 84 33.32 10.07 -12.19
CA GLN A 84 34.33 11.06 -11.77
C GLN A 84 35.18 10.59 -10.57
N GLY A 85 35.00 9.36 -10.10
CA GLY A 85 35.80 8.75 -9.03
C GLY A 85 35.33 9.10 -7.62
N TYR A 86 34.14 9.67 -7.45
CA TYR A 86 33.55 9.90 -6.13
C TYR A 86 33.01 8.57 -5.58
N PRO A 87 33.55 8.07 -4.44
CA PRO A 87 33.14 6.80 -3.88
C PRO A 87 31.76 6.89 -3.24
N ILE A 88 30.87 5.94 -3.53
CA ILE A 88 29.58 5.80 -2.86
C ILE A 88 29.53 4.46 -2.15
N SER A 89 29.34 4.47 -0.83
CA SER A 89 29.20 3.23 -0.05
C SER A 89 27.76 2.69 -0.12
N ALA A 90 27.62 1.37 -0.18
CA ALA A 90 26.34 0.70 -0.12
C ALA A 90 26.11 0.12 1.27
N GLN A 91 24.98 0.45 1.89
CA GLN A 91 24.55 -0.08 3.18
C GLN A 91 23.32 -0.95 2.96
N GLU A 92 23.42 -2.24 3.22
CA GLU A 92 22.29 -3.15 3.02
C GLU A 92 21.29 -3.00 4.17
N ALA A 93 20.03 -2.73 3.85
CA ALA A 93 18.97 -2.61 4.84
C ALA A 93 18.50 -3.98 5.32
N ASP A 94 18.54 -4.19 6.63
CA ASP A 94 17.85 -5.29 7.29
C ASP A 94 16.34 -5.05 7.36
N GLY A 95 15.57 -6.12 7.62
CA GLY A 95 14.13 -6.03 7.86
C GLY A 95 13.29 -5.74 6.61
N THR A 96 12.09 -5.22 6.81
CA THR A 96 11.10 -5.03 5.74
C THR A 96 11.29 -3.70 4.99
N TRP A 97 11.53 -3.80 3.67
CA TRP A 97 11.44 -2.68 2.72
C TRP A 97 10.18 -2.90 1.88
N LEU A 98 9.22 -2.00 2.01
CA LEU A 98 7.97 -2.00 1.27
C LEU A 98 7.95 -0.71 0.47
N ASP A 99 7.93 -0.86 -0.85
CA ASP A 99 7.74 0.23 -1.79
C ASP A 99 6.28 0.25 -2.23
N VAL A 100 5.76 1.44 -2.46
CA VAL A 100 4.40 1.64 -2.97
C VAL A 100 4.53 2.43 -4.27
N VAL A 101 4.51 1.71 -5.37
CA VAL A 101 4.60 2.28 -6.72
C VAL A 101 3.21 2.35 -7.35
N TYR A 102 2.40 1.32 -7.09
CA TYR A 102 1.09 1.14 -7.67
C TYR A 102 0.00 1.00 -6.60
N PRO A 103 -1.27 1.30 -6.94
CA PRO A 103 -2.36 1.23 -5.96
C PRO A 103 -2.49 -0.12 -5.25
N TRP A 104 -2.23 -1.23 -5.94
CA TRP A 104 -2.31 -2.57 -5.33
C TRP A 104 -1.19 -2.87 -4.33
N ASP A 105 -0.06 -2.16 -4.37
CA ASP A 105 1.03 -2.34 -3.41
C ASP A 105 0.59 -1.93 -1.99
N ILE A 106 -0.40 -1.03 -1.89
CA ILE A 106 -1.02 -0.60 -0.64
C ILE A 106 -1.59 -1.79 0.14
N LEU A 107 -2.12 -2.82 -0.53
CA LEU A 107 -2.71 -3.99 0.14
C LEU A 107 -1.66 -4.76 0.95
N SER A 108 -0.50 -5.01 0.35
CA SER A 108 0.61 -5.71 1.00
C SER A 108 1.20 -4.87 2.13
N LEU A 109 1.35 -3.55 1.90
CA LEU A 109 1.80 -2.62 2.94
C LEU A 109 0.82 -2.61 4.12
N ASN A 110 -0.48 -2.52 3.83
CA ASN A 110 -1.53 -2.50 4.83
C ASN A 110 -1.52 -3.76 5.70
N ASP A 111 -1.45 -4.96 5.11
CA ASP A 111 -1.37 -6.21 5.90
C ASP A 111 -0.12 -6.23 6.80
N ALA A 112 1.03 -5.80 6.28
CA ALA A 112 2.27 -5.73 7.06
C ALA A 112 2.14 -4.78 8.26
N VAL A 113 1.52 -3.62 8.07
CA VAL A 113 1.28 -2.63 9.14
C VAL A 113 0.24 -3.14 10.14
N LEU A 114 -0.88 -3.71 9.68
CA LEU A 114 -1.96 -4.19 10.53
C LEU A 114 -1.50 -5.28 11.51
N ARG A 115 -0.51 -6.10 11.12
CA ARG A 115 0.08 -7.13 11.99
C ARG A 115 0.91 -6.58 13.15
N GLN A 116 1.33 -5.32 13.07
CA GLN A 116 2.09 -4.64 14.11
C GLN A 116 1.19 -3.86 15.08
N ILE A 117 -0.09 -3.68 14.74
CA ILE A 117 -1.02 -2.89 15.53
C ILE A 117 -1.52 -3.69 16.74
N ARG A 118 -1.61 -3.00 17.89
CA ARG A 118 -2.16 -3.55 19.11
C ARG A 118 -3.68 -3.49 19.09
N THR A 119 -4.31 -4.48 19.68
CA THR A 119 -5.77 -4.49 19.86
C THR A 119 -6.20 -3.34 20.77
N ASN A 120 -7.28 -2.67 20.37
CA ASN A 120 -7.93 -1.60 21.13
C ASN A 120 -9.43 -1.62 20.82
N LEU A 121 -10.29 -1.45 21.82
CA LEU A 121 -11.74 -1.43 21.63
C LEU A 121 -12.30 -0.13 22.21
N GLY A 122 -12.32 0.92 21.40
CA GLY A 122 -12.73 2.27 21.80
C GLY A 122 -14.21 2.61 21.60
N GLY A 123 -14.97 1.75 20.92
CA GLY A 123 -16.37 2.00 20.53
C GLY A 123 -17.39 1.13 21.25
N THR A 124 -18.62 1.13 20.74
CA THR A 124 -19.71 0.25 21.21
C THR A 124 -19.76 -1.02 20.38
N ILE A 125 -19.71 -2.17 21.04
CA ILE A 125 -19.86 -3.48 20.39
C ILE A 125 -21.16 -4.08 20.90
N GLU A 126 -22.14 -4.25 20.01
CA GLU A 126 -23.44 -4.82 20.37
C GLU A 126 -23.35 -6.33 20.68
N THR A 127 -24.37 -6.84 21.37
CA THR A 127 -24.47 -8.27 21.69
C THR A 127 -24.57 -9.11 20.41
N GLY A 128 -23.87 -10.25 20.38
CA GLY A 128 -23.86 -11.16 19.22
C GLY A 128 -22.78 -10.85 18.19
N VAL A 129 -21.99 -9.78 18.36
CA VAL A 129 -20.78 -9.55 17.55
C VAL A 129 -19.70 -10.58 17.89
N SER A 130 -19.04 -11.13 16.87
CA SER A 130 -17.91 -12.03 17.02
C SER A 130 -16.62 -11.37 16.54
N LEU A 131 -15.66 -11.16 17.45
CA LEU A 131 -14.32 -10.66 17.14
C LEU A 131 -13.29 -11.77 17.33
N LYS A 132 -12.45 -12.02 16.32
CA LYS A 132 -11.38 -13.02 16.38
C LYS A 132 -10.05 -12.44 15.92
N GLY A 133 -8.96 -12.79 16.59
CA GLY A 133 -7.62 -12.34 16.23
C GLY A 133 -7.36 -10.86 16.57
N LEU A 134 -6.45 -10.24 15.83
CA LEU A 134 -6.03 -8.85 16.06
C LEU A 134 -7.08 -7.88 15.50
N VAL A 135 -7.97 -7.38 16.35
CA VAL A 135 -8.99 -6.39 15.96
C VAL A 135 -8.81 -5.11 16.78
N SER A 136 -8.76 -3.97 16.10
CA SER A 136 -8.77 -2.65 16.69
C SER A 136 -9.99 -1.86 16.20
N VAL A 137 -10.69 -1.19 17.12
CA VAL A 137 -11.89 -0.39 16.86
C VAL A 137 -11.69 0.98 17.50
N GLY A 138 -11.84 2.03 16.71
CA GLY A 138 -11.75 3.43 17.13
C GLY A 138 -12.90 3.87 18.05
N LYS A 139 -12.80 5.11 18.50
CA LYS A 139 -13.79 5.74 19.39
C LYS A 139 -15.07 6.03 18.63
N ASP A 140 -16.19 6.04 19.35
CA ASP A 140 -17.50 6.41 18.81
C ASP A 140 -17.97 5.54 17.63
N THR A 141 -17.26 4.44 17.37
CA THR A 141 -17.64 3.43 16.37
C THR A 141 -18.62 2.44 16.99
N VAL A 142 -19.68 2.10 16.25
CA VAL A 142 -20.66 1.09 16.65
C VAL A 142 -20.52 -0.13 15.74
N ILE A 143 -20.23 -1.28 16.34
CA ILE A 143 -20.32 -2.58 15.66
C ILE A 143 -21.65 -3.21 16.03
N ARG A 144 -22.55 -3.29 15.05
CA ARG A 144 -23.92 -3.77 15.19
C ARG A 144 -23.96 -5.30 15.29
N SER A 145 -25.03 -5.77 15.92
CA SER A 145 -25.30 -7.17 16.24
C SER A 145 -25.08 -8.13 15.06
N ASN A 146 -24.66 -9.36 15.38
CA ASN A 146 -24.39 -10.45 14.43
C ASN A 146 -23.28 -10.20 13.40
N SER A 147 -22.49 -9.13 13.55
CA SER A 147 -21.32 -8.91 12.70
C SER A 147 -20.17 -9.84 13.10
N TYR A 148 -19.41 -10.30 12.10
CA TYR A 148 -18.32 -11.26 12.25
C TYR A 148 -17.01 -10.66 11.73
N ILE A 149 -16.08 -10.36 12.64
CA ILE A 149 -14.83 -9.66 12.32
C ILE A 149 -13.64 -10.56 12.68
N VAL A 150 -12.78 -10.82 11.69
CA VAL A 150 -11.57 -11.65 11.85
C VAL A 150 -10.34 -10.86 11.46
N GLY A 151 -9.46 -10.66 12.43
CA GLY A 151 -8.23 -9.91 12.30
C GLY A 151 -7.12 -10.61 11.49
N PRO A 152 -6.07 -9.87 11.08
CA PRO A 152 -5.81 -8.48 11.48
C PRO A 152 -6.76 -7.48 10.80
N VAL A 153 -7.44 -6.65 11.60
CA VAL A 153 -8.42 -5.64 11.16
C VAL A 153 -8.30 -4.39 12.04
N VAL A 154 -8.34 -3.22 11.40
CA VAL A 154 -8.47 -1.93 12.08
C VAL A 154 -9.70 -1.21 11.54
N ILE A 155 -10.50 -0.66 12.45
CA ILE A 155 -11.65 0.18 12.14
C ILE A 155 -11.44 1.51 12.86
N GLY A 156 -11.54 2.61 12.12
CA GLY A 156 -11.39 3.97 12.61
C GLY A 156 -12.47 4.41 13.58
N ASN A 157 -12.53 5.72 13.79
CA ASN A 157 -13.47 6.39 14.68
C ASN A 157 -14.78 6.73 13.95
N ASN A 158 -15.87 6.86 14.70
CA ASN A 158 -17.17 7.32 14.19
C ASN A 158 -17.77 6.43 13.08
N CYS A 159 -17.47 5.13 13.07
CA CYS A 159 -18.00 4.20 12.07
C CYS A 159 -19.30 3.53 12.54
N ASP A 160 -20.17 3.14 11.60
CA ASP A 160 -21.33 2.29 11.88
C ASP A 160 -21.28 1.04 11.00
N ILE A 161 -21.03 -0.12 11.62
CA ILE A 161 -20.76 -1.38 10.93
C ILE A 161 -21.87 -2.39 11.25
N GLY A 162 -22.67 -2.76 10.25
CA GLY A 162 -23.63 -3.85 10.34
C GLY A 162 -25.09 -3.42 10.32
N PRO A 163 -26.01 -4.24 10.86
CA PRO A 163 -25.80 -5.60 11.41
C PRO A 163 -25.43 -6.63 10.33
N ASN A 164 -24.98 -7.82 10.74
CA ASN A 164 -24.67 -8.95 9.83
C ASN A 164 -23.57 -8.64 8.78
N VAL A 165 -22.57 -7.82 9.13
CA VAL A 165 -21.43 -7.56 8.26
C VAL A 165 -20.27 -8.51 8.57
N CYS A 166 -19.57 -8.94 7.53
CA CYS A 166 -18.36 -9.74 7.65
C CYS A 166 -17.14 -8.90 7.25
N ILE A 167 -16.22 -8.67 8.19
CA ILE A 167 -14.93 -8.03 7.91
C ILE A 167 -13.84 -9.07 8.14
N LEU A 168 -13.09 -9.36 7.10
CA LEU A 168 -12.12 -10.45 7.04
C LEU A 168 -10.68 -9.91 7.10
N PRO A 169 -9.68 -10.78 7.30
CA PRO A 169 -8.30 -10.37 7.54
C PRO A 169 -7.72 -9.40 6.51
N ALA A 170 -6.72 -8.65 6.96
CA ALA A 170 -5.99 -7.64 6.18
C ALA A 170 -6.86 -6.45 5.73
N THR A 171 -7.94 -6.16 6.46
CA THR A 171 -8.84 -5.04 6.16
C THR A 171 -8.58 -3.86 7.09
N SER A 172 -8.41 -2.67 6.51
CA SER A 172 -8.41 -1.41 7.25
C SER A 172 -9.58 -0.54 6.79
N ILE A 173 -10.25 0.10 7.76
CA ILE A 173 -11.36 1.01 7.54
C ILE A 173 -11.03 2.31 8.25
N GLY A 174 -11.09 3.42 7.50
CA GLY A 174 -10.85 4.77 7.99
C GLY A 174 -11.92 5.26 8.96
N ASP A 175 -11.94 6.57 9.18
CA ASP A 175 -12.89 7.26 10.05
C ASP A 175 -14.17 7.60 9.29
N ASN A 176 -15.28 7.71 10.03
CA ASN A 176 -16.58 8.12 9.49
C ASN A 176 -17.06 7.24 8.32
N VAL A 177 -16.99 5.91 8.52
CA VAL A 177 -17.42 4.92 7.51
C VAL A 177 -18.69 4.21 7.95
N VAL A 178 -19.65 4.09 7.04
CA VAL A 178 -20.83 3.24 7.20
C VAL A 178 -20.70 2.01 6.33
N ILE A 179 -20.81 0.82 6.92
CA ILE A 179 -20.93 -0.45 6.18
C ILE A 179 -22.26 -1.09 6.53
N SER A 180 -23.19 -1.03 5.59
CA SER A 180 -24.55 -1.53 5.75
C SER A 180 -24.62 -3.06 5.68
N SER A 181 -25.75 -3.59 6.12
CA SER A 181 -25.94 -5.02 6.37
C SER A 181 -25.60 -5.97 5.23
N PHE A 182 -25.21 -7.19 5.58
CA PHE A 182 -24.93 -8.29 4.66
C PHE A 182 -23.75 -8.05 3.71
N SER A 183 -22.93 -7.03 3.98
CA SER A 183 -21.72 -6.77 3.22
C SER A 183 -20.54 -7.60 3.71
N ASN A 184 -19.65 -7.96 2.78
CA ASN A 184 -18.43 -8.70 3.02
C ASN A 184 -17.23 -7.90 2.52
N VAL A 185 -16.28 -7.61 3.40
CA VAL A 185 -15.04 -6.90 3.08
C VAL A 185 -13.84 -7.76 3.49
N LYS A 186 -12.87 -7.94 2.59
CA LYS A 186 -11.67 -8.76 2.82
C LYS A 186 -10.44 -8.12 2.17
N ASN A 187 -9.29 -8.16 2.86
CA ASN A 187 -8.01 -7.68 2.35
C ASN A 187 -8.15 -6.35 1.60
N SER A 188 -8.79 -5.36 2.21
CA SER A 188 -9.13 -4.11 1.52
C SER A 188 -8.79 -2.91 2.39
N VAL A 189 -8.42 -1.81 1.73
CA VAL A 189 -8.19 -0.52 2.38
C VAL A 189 -9.35 0.38 2.01
N ILE A 190 -10.14 0.73 3.02
CA ILE A 190 -11.31 1.61 2.90
C ILE A 190 -10.94 2.93 3.56
N GLY A 191 -10.97 4.01 2.79
CA GLY A 191 -10.67 5.37 3.23
C GLY A 191 -11.71 5.93 4.22
N ASN A 192 -11.65 7.23 4.43
CA ASN A 192 -12.54 7.97 5.32
C ASN A 192 -13.79 8.46 4.57
N ASP A 193 -14.85 8.77 5.32
CA ASP A 193 -16.06 9.42 4.81
C ASP A 193 -16.74 8.59 3.69
N ILE A 194 -16.89 7.29 3.92
CA ILE A 194 -17.42 6.35 2.92
C ILE A 194 -18.75 5.75 3.38
N ASP A 195 -19.71 5.69 2.45
CA ASP A 195 -20.95 4.95 2.62
C ASP A 195 -20.96 3.69 1.74
N ILE A 196 -20.92 2.51 2.35
CA ILE A 196 -21.10 1.21 1.68
C ILE A 196 -22.50 0.69 1.96
N GLY A 197 -23.30 0.58 0.89
CA GLY A 197 -24.66 0.05 0.91
C GLY A 197 -24.73 -1.44 1.23
N PRO A 198 -25.95 -2.00 1.38
CA PRO A 198 -26.12 -3.37 1.84
C PRO A 198 -25.72 -4.38 0.76
N GLY A 199 -25.27 -5.56 1.19
CA GLY A 199 -25.00 -6.70 0.31
C GLY A 199 -23.83 -6.50 -0.64
N CYS A 200 -22.86 -5.64 -0.30
CA CYS A 200 -21.66 -5.44 -1.11
C CYS A 200 -20.63 -6.56 -0.87
N ILE A 201 -19.86 -6.91 -1.89
CA ILE A 201 -18.71 -7.82 -1.79
C ILE A 201 -17.48 -7.04 -2.26
N ILE A 202 -16.52 -6.82 -1.37
CA ILE A 202 -15.31 -6.04 -1.63
C ILE A 202 -14.09 -6.85 -1.19
N GLN A 203 -13.25 -7.24 -2.14
CA GLN A 203 -12.09 -8.10 -1.88
C GLN A 203 -10.86 -7.54 -2.57
N ASP A 204 -9.71 -7.57 -1.90
CA ASP A 204 -8.41 -7.22 -2.48
C ASP A 204 -8.44 -5.84 -3.20
N SER A 205 -9.09 -4.85 -2.55
CA SER A 205 -9.47 -3.58 -3.15
C SER A 205 -8.96 -2.38 -2.35
N VAL A 206 -8.69 -1.27 -3.04
CA VAL A 206 -8.39 0.03 -2.42
C VAL A 206 -9.50 1.00 -2.79
N ILE A 207 -10.14 1.58 -1.79
CA ILE A 207 -11.24 2.53 -1.95
C ILE A 207 -10.85 3.80 -1.21
N ASP A 208 -10.59 4.86 -1.97
CA ASP A 208 -10.19 6.16 -1.45
C ASP A 208 -11.37 6.93 -0.84
N ASN A 209 -11.08 8.05 -0.20
CA ASN A 209 -12.02 8.80 0.64
C ASN A 209 -13.26 9.30 -0.10
N GLY A 210 -14.33 9.57 0.65
CA GLY A 210 -15.50 10.29 0.13
C GLY A 210 -16.36 9.50 -0.86
N CYS A 211 -16.15 8.19 -0.99
CA CYS A 211 -16.89 7.37 -1.94
C CYS A 211 -18.30 7.01 -1.42
N ALA A 212 -19.27 7.04 -2.32
CA ALA A 212 -20.64 6.59 -2.06
C ALA A 212 -20.96 5.35 -2.91
N ILE A 213 -21.01 4.19 -2.27
CA ILE A 213 -21.22 2.90 -2.92
C ILE A 213 -22.61 2.40 -2.55
N LYS A 214 -23.53 2.33 -3.52
CA LYS A 214 -24.89 1.83 -3.28
C LYS A 214 -24.91 0.29 -3.17
N GLY A 215 -26.09 -0.26 -2.90
CA GLY A 215 -26.23 -1.67 -2.54
C GLY A 215 -25.83 -2.63 -3.67
N HIS A 216 -25.40 -3.83 -3.28
CA HIS A 216 -25.02 -4.90 -4.20
C HIS A 216 -23.83 -4.60 -5.11
N PHE A 217 -22.93 -3.69 -4.71
CA PHE A 217 -21.66 -3.51 -5.40
C PHE A 217 -20.79 -4.77 -5.24
N THR A 218 -20.22 -5.25 -6.36
CA THR A 218 -19.37 -6.44 -6.35
C THR A 218 -18.01 -6.13 -6.96
N ALA A 219 -16.96 -6.24 -6.15
CA ALA A 219 -15.55 -6.23 -6.54
C ALA A 219 -14.89 -7.47 -5.93
N CYS A 220 -14.94 -8.58 -6.67
CA CYS A 220 -14.27 -9.81 -6.30
C CYS A 220 -12.80 -9.77 -6.72
N SER A 221 -11.96 -10.43 -5.93
CA SER A 221 -10.57 -10.66 -6.28
C SER A 221 -10.44 -11.58 -7.49
N GLY A 222 -9.51 -11.26 -8.38
CA GLY A 222 -9.14 -12.15 -9.47
C GLY A 222 -7.86 -11.72 -10.15
N GLU A 223 -7.28 -12.64 -10.91
CA GLU A 223 -6.13 -12.35 -11.75
C GLU A 223 -6.54 -11.38 -12.88
N ALA A 224 -5.76 -10.32 -13.05
CA ALA A 224 -6.01 -9.28 -14.05
C ALA A 224 -4.69 -8.76 -14.62
N GLU A 225 -4.71 -8.44 -15.91
CA GLU A 225 -3.65 -7.69 -16.56
C GLU A 225 -4.01 -6.20 -16.50
N VAL A 226 -3.21 -5.42 -15.77
CA VAL A 226 -3.42 -3.98 -15.59
C VAL A 226 -2.33 -3.21 -16.32
N LYS A 227 -2.74 -2.25 -17.14
CA LYS A 227 -1.82 -1.33 -17.83
C LYS A 227 -1.81 0.03 -17.16
N ILE A 228 -0.67 0.44 -16.63
CA ILE A 228 -0.49 1.74 -15.99
C ILE A 228 0.86 2.34 -16.41
N ASN A 229 0.89 3.63 -16.75
CA ASN A 229 2.09 4.33 -17.21
C ASN A 229 2.86 3.62 -18.36
N GLY A 230 2.14 2.88 -19.21
CA GLY A 230 2.73 2.12 -20.31
C GLY A 230 3.29 0.74 -19.92
N GLU A 231 3.35 0.42 -18.63
CA GLU A 231 3.76 -0.88 -18.11
C GLU A 231 2.58 -1.84 -17.97
N HIS A 232 2.83 -3.14 -18.17
CA HIS A 232 1.85 -4.21 -18.02
C HIS A 232 2.16 -5.02 -16.76
N HIS A 233 1.14 -5.22 -15.92
CA HIS A 233 1.27 -5.93 -14.65
C HIS A 233 0.23 -7.03 -14.56
N LEU A 234 0.69 -8.25 -14.26
CA LEU A 234 -0.20 -9.34 -13.85
C LEU A 234 -0.38 -9.29 -12.34
N VAL A 235 -1.59 -9.03 -11.88
CA VAL A 235 -1.93 -8.81 -10.47
C VAL A 235 -3.15 -9.64 -10.08
N ASN A 236 -3.32 -9.92 -8.79
CA ASN A 236 -4.53 -10.55 -8.26
C ASN A 236 -5.22 -9.62 -7.28
N VAL A 237 -6.21 -8.87 -7.75
CA VAL A 237 -6.85 -7.76 -7.04
C VAL A 237 -8.34 -7.64 -7.38
N GLY A 238 -9.09 -6.88 -6.59
CA GLY A 238 -10.43 -6.41 -6.94
C GLY A 238 -10.36 -5.07 -7.67
N VAL A 239 -10.92 -4.01 -7.07
CA VAL A 239 -11.02 -2.67 -7.67
C VAL A 239 -10.08 -1.68 -6.98
N MET A 240 -9.59 -0.70 -7.75
CA MET A 240 -8.93 0.50 -7.23
C MET A 240 -9.85 1.69 -7.51
N LEU A 241 -10.54 2.19 -6.48
CA LEU A 241 -11.51 3.28 -6.57
C LEU A 241 -10.88 4.57 -6.04
N GLY A 242 -10.74 5.58 -6.92
CA GLY A 242 -10.27 6.90 -6.57
C GLY A 242 -11.26 7.71 -5.74
N GLU A 243 -10.80 8.86 -5.24
CA GLU A 243 -11.54 9.70 -4.29
C GLU A 243 -12.89 10.16 -4.82
N GLY A 244 -13.91 10.19 -3.96
CA GLY A 244 -15.19 10.84 -4.26
C GLY A 244 -16.02 10.17 -5.35
N CYS A 245 -15.82 8.87 -5.60
CA CYS A 245 -16.59 8.14 -6.59
C CYS A 245 -18.01 7.81 -6.10
N SER A 246 -18.98 7.78 -7.01
CA SER A 246 -20.35 7.36 -6.74
C SER A 246 -20.74 6.15 -7.59
N LEU A 247 -20.98 5.01 -6.96
CA LEU A 247 -21.37 3.76 -7.63
C LEU A 247 -22.85 3.46 -7.38
N GLY A 248 -23.60 3.25 -8.46
CA GLY A 248 -25.01 2.86 -8.42
C GLY A 248 -25.25 1.45 -7.86
N ASN A 249 -26.52 1.08 -7.71
CA ASN A 249 -26.88 -0.25 -7.22
C ASN A 249 -26.48 -1.32 -8.25
N GLY A 250 -25.98 -2.46 -7.77
CA GLY A 250 -25.69 -3.62 -8.61
C GLY A 250 -24.52 -3.44 -9.57
N VAL A 251 -23.70 -2.41 -9.41
CA VAL A 251 -22.46 -2.24 -10.19
C VAL A 251 -21.51 -3.40 -9.88
N VAL A 252 -20.95 -4.00 -10.93
CA VAL A 252 -19.95 -5.07 -10.83
C VAL A 252 -18.65 -4.56 -11.43
N ALA A 253 -17.59 -4.48 -10.62
CA ALA A 253 -16.24 -4.19 -11.08
C ALA A 253 -15.53 -5.49 -11.42
N GLN A 254 -14.91 -5.55 -12.61
CA GLN A 254 -13.99 -6.63 -12.94
C GLN A 254 -12.69 -6.48 -12.13
N PRO A 255 -11.99 -7.60 -11.84
CA PRO A 255 -10.65 -7.56 -11.27
C PRO A 255 -9.71 -6.62 -12.04
N GLY A 256 -8.90 -5.84 -11.32
CA GLY A 256 -7.92 -4.91 -11.89
C GLY A 256 -8.49 -3.58 -12.41
N VAL A 257 -9.81 -3.36 -12.32
CA VAL A 257 -10.40 -2.08 -12.73
C VAL A 257 -9.89 -0.95 -11.84
N ILE A 258 -9.45 0.13 -12.48
CA ILE A 258 -9.09 1.39 -11.83
C ILE A 258 -10.13 2.43 -12.24
N VAL A 259 -10.80 3.04 -11.26
CA VAL A 259 -11.74 4.14 -11.46
C VAL A 259 -11.10 5.42 -10.94
N GLY A 260 -10.97 6.42 -11.81
CA GLY A 260 -10.39 7.71 -11.43
C GLY A 260 -11.29 8.50 -10.49
N ASN A 261 -10.72 9.54 -9.87
CA ASN A 261 -11.43 10.36 -8.88
C ASN A 261 -12.72 10.99 -9.45
N HIS A 262 -13.70 11.16 -8.58
CA HIS A 262 -14.99 11.83 -8.81
C HIS A 262 -15.80 11.24 -9.97
N CYS A 263 -15.58 9.96 -10.27
CA CYS A 263 -16.33 9.25 -11.29
C CYS A 263 -17.70 8.79 -10.78
N GLN A 264 -18.65 8.71 -11.71
CA GLN A 264 -19.98 8.16 -11.46
C GLN A 264 -20.20 6.94 -12.34
N VAL A 265 -20.58 5.82 -11.74
CA VAL A 265 -20.84 4.57 -12.46
C VAL A 265 -22.27 4.13 -12.16
N GLN A 266 -23.05 3.93 -13.22
CA GLN A 266 -24.43 3.43 -13.14
C GLN A 266 -24.50 2.04 -13.76
N ALA A 267 -25.46 1.23 -13.31
CA ALA A 267 -25.70 -0.13 -13.81
C ALA A 267 -26.49 -0.14 -15.12
#